data_AF-A0A353WZM4-F1
#
_entry.id   AF-A0A353WZM4-F1
#
_cell.length_a   1.000
_cell.length_b   1.000
_cell.length_c   1.000
_cell.angle_alpha   90.00
_cell.angle_beta   90.00
_cell.angle_gamma   90.00
#
_symmetry.space_group_name_H-M   'P 1'
#
loop_
_entity.id
_entity.type
_entity.pdbx_description
1 polymer ?
#
loop_
_entity_poly.entity_id
_entity_poly.type
_entity_poly.pdbx_seq_one_letter_code
_entity_poly.pdbx_strand_id
1 'polypeptide(L)'
;MRNTISIVIVALAFVMTQCPDKKDMKQGLAGKVLWYEGNMMPKIKTSENDELERGRPVQRQILVYKPITAQDCEGEGVLYDAVNGELVASDSSNREGVFFIPLPEGKYSVLIKEGDQYFASVMDGKGHLNPVEIKKDEISRMKIEINYKAAY
;
A
#
# COMPACT_ATOMS: atom_id res chain seq x y z
N MET A 1 -55.51 -1.61 44.31
CA MET A 1 -54.54 -0.66 43.71
C MET A 1 -53.55 -1.46 42.87
N ARG A 2 -53.37 -1.04 41.62
CA ARG A 2 -52.56 -1.70 40.58
C ARG A 2 -51.08 -1.60 40.96
N ASN A 3 -50.27 -2.62 40.68
CA ASN A 3 -48.88 -2.37 40.32
C ASN A 3 -48.42 -3.39 39.28
N THR A 4 -48.13 -2.86 38.10
CA THR A 4 -47.84 -3.56 36.85
C THR A 4 -46.37 -3.96 36.79
N ILE A 5 -46.14 -5.20 36.35
CA ILE A 5 -44.84 -5.74 35.98
C ILE A 5 -44.46 -5.17 34.61
N SER A 6 -43.32 -4.49 34.50
CA SER A 6 -42.73 -4.10 33.21
C SER A 6 -41.32 -4.69 33.12
N ILE A 7 -41.23 -5.82 32.41
CA ILE A 7 -39.98 -6.43 31.98
C ILE A 7 -39.62 -5.75 30.65
N VAL A 8 -38.57 -4.93 30.65
CA VAL A 8 -38.00 -4.34 29.44
C VAL A 8 -36.80 -5.21 29.05
N ILE A 9 -36.99 -6.09 28.06
CA ILE A 9 -35.90 -6.86 27.44
C ILE A 9 -35.26 -5.94 26.39
N VAL A 10 -34.12 -5.34 26.73
CA VAL A 10 -33.27 -4.63 25.77
C VAL A 10 -32.49 -5.69 24.99
N ALA A 11 -32.97 -6.02 23.79
CA ALA A 11 -32.24 -6.87 22.85
C ALA A 11 -31.04 -6.08 22.30
N LEU A 12 -29.88 -6.25 22.94
CA LEU A 12 -28.60 -5.76 22.46
C LEU A 12 -28.17 -6.62 21.26
N ALA A 13 -28.49 -6.17 20.05
CA ALA A 13 -28.03 -6.80 18.82
C ALA A 13 -26.51 -6.56 18.68
N PHE A 14 -25.71 -7.48 19.22
CA PHE A 14 -24.27 -7.55 19.00
C PHE A 14 -24.06 -8.02 17.56
N VAL A 15 -24.00 -7.07 16.62
CA VAL A 15 -23.66 -7.34 15.23
C VAL A 15 -22.20 -7.78 15.20
N MET A 16 -21.98 -9.10 15.22
CA MET A 16 -20.67 -9.70 15.00
C MET A 16 -20.23 -9.37 13.57
N THR A 17 -19.40 -8.33 13.43
CA THR A 17 -18.70 -8.05 12.18
C THR A 17 -17.65 -9.14 12.01
N GLN A 18 -18.03 -10.22 11.33
CA GLN A 18 -17.08 -11.26 10.92
C GLN A 18 -16.09 -10.61 9.94
N CYS A 19 -14.85 -10.42 10.39
CA CYS A 19 -13.75 -10.10 9.50
C CYS A 19 -13.45 -11.37 8.68
N PRO A 20 -13.56 -11.35 7.35
CA PRO A 20 -13.32 -12.54 6.54
C PRO A 20 -11.88 -13.05 6.75
N ASP A 21 -11.73 -14.37 6.90
CA ASP A 21 -10.43 -15.04 7.03
C ASP A 21 -9.57 -14.79 5.79
N LYS A 22 -8.27 -14.46 5.98
CA LYS A 22 -7.28 -14.19 4.89
C LYS A 22 -7.18 -15.31 3.84
N LYS A 23 -7.69 -16.51 4.13
CA LYS A 23 -7.53 -17.73 3.32
C LYS A 23 -8.49 -17.85 2.13
N ASP A 24 -9.61 -17.11 2.15
CA ASP A 24 -10.64 -17.16 1.10
C ASP A 24 -10.65 -15.92 0.18
N MET A 25 -9.71 -14.99 0.35
CA MET A 25 -9.71 -13.73 -0.39
C MET A 25 -9.04 -13.88 -1.76
N LYS A 26 -9.87 -14.00 -2.81
CA LYS A 26 -9.44 -14.07 -4.22
C LYS A 26 -8.95 -12.74 -4.81
N GLN A 27 -9.01 -11.66 -4.03
CA GLN A 27 -8.72 -10.31 -4.49
C GLN A 27 -7.85 -9.53 -3.52
N GLY A 28 -7.09 -8.59 -4.08
CA GLY A 28 -6.20 -7.72 -3.31
C GLY A 28 -5.01 -7.24 -4.12
N LEU A 29 -4.01 -6.72 -3.42
CA LEU A 29 -2.78 -6.21 -4.00
C LEU A 29 -1.62 -7.17 -3.71
N ALA A 30 -0.96 -7.67 -4.76
CA ALA A 30 0.28 -8.41 -4.65
C ALA A 30 1.42 -7.64 -5.30
N GLY A 31 2.65 -7.83 -4.84
CA GLY A 31 3.74 -7.11 -5.45
C GLY A 31 5.12 -7.40 -4.93
N LYS A 32 6.07 -6.59 -5.41
CA LYS A 32 7.46 -6.60 -4.97
C LYS A 32 7.94 -5.19 -4.69
N VAL A 33 8.67 -5.02 -3.58
CA VAL A 33 9.35 -3.79 -3.18
C VAL A 33 10.84 -3.93 -3.48
N LEU A 34 11.36 -3.02 -4.29
CA LEU A 34 12.75 -2.98 -4.72
C LEU A 34 13.36 -1.63 -4.33
N TRP A 35 14.59 -1.67 -3.87
CA TRP A 35 15.40 -0.52 -3.51
C TRP A 35 16.46 -0.24 -4.56
N TYR A 36 16.55 1.01 -4.99
CA TYR A 36 17.53 1.51 -5.94
C TYR A 36 18.32 2.65 -5.28
N GLU A 37 19.64 2.54 -5.31
CA GLU A 37 20.56 3.56 -4.81
C GLU A 37 21.82 3.63 -5.67
N GLY A 38 22.43 4.80 -5.79
CA GLY A 38 23.67 4.98 -6.56
C GLY A 38 23.43 5.32 -8.04
N ASN A 39 24.44 5.07 -8.88
CA ASN A 39 24.45 5.46 -10.28
C ASN A 39 23.79 4.40 -11.17
N MET A 40 22.61 4.73 -11.68
CA MET A 40 21.74 3.93 -12.54
C MET A 40 21.83 4.35 -14.02
N MET A 41 22.77 5.22 -14.40
CA MET A 41 23.00 5.60 -15.80
C MET A 41 23.21 4.34 -16.66
N PRO A 42 22.60 4.27 -17.86
CA PRO A 42 22.87 3.19 -18.81
C PRO A 42 24.37 3.11 -19.12
N LYS A 43 25.00 1.99 -18.77
CA LYS A 43 26.38 1.70 -19.14
C LYS A 43 26.38 1.12 -20.56
N ILE A 44 27.35 1.54 -21.39
CA ILE A 44 27.62 0.86 -22.65
C ILE A 44 27.99 -0.58 -22.29
N LYS A 45 27.27 -1.56 -22.83
CA LYS A 45 27.60 -2.97 -22.65
C LYS A 45 28.97 -3.22 -23.28
N THR A 46 29.98 -3.38 -22.45
CA THR A 46 31.34 -3.75 -22.84
C THR A 46 31.59 -5.25 -22.67
N SER A 47 30.76 -5.93 -21.87
CA SER A 47 30.77 -7.39 -21.73
C SER A 47 29.36 -7.97 -21.59
N GLU A 48 29.20 -9.28 -21.83
CA GLU A 48 27.95 -10.00 -21.54
C GLU A 48 27.59 -10.03 -20.05
N ASN A 49 28.58 -9.81 -19.17
CA ASN A 49 28.43 -9.79 -17.71
C ASN A 49 28.19 -8.39 -17.15
N ASP A 50 28.01 -7.37 -17.99
CA ASP A 50 27.60 -6.03 -17.56
C ASP A 50 26.13 -6.10 -17.12
N GLU A 51 25.90 -6.56 -15.90
CA GLU A 51 24.58 -6.55 -15.30
C GLU A 51 24.18 -5.10 -15.03
N LEU A 52 23.01 -4.69 -15.55
CA LEU A 52 22.34 -3.48 -15.08
C LEU A 52 22.18 -3.60 -13.56
N GLU A 53 22.44 -2.52 -12.81
CA GLU A 53 22.17 -2.51 -11.39
C GLU A 53 20.66 -2.71 -11.17
N ARG A 54 20.30 -3.94 -10.81
CA ARG A 54 18.92 -4.37 -10.57
C ARG A 54 18.57 -4.03 -9.13
N GLY A 55 17.40 -3.41 -8.91
CA GLY A 55 16.96 -3.02 -7.58
C GLY A 55 16.99 -4.20 -6.60
N ARG A 56 17.51 -3.94 -5.40
CA ARG A 56 17.63 -4.93 -4.33
C ARG A 56 16.26 -5.15 -3.68
N PRO A 57 15.77 -6.39 -3.48
CA PRO A 57 14.55 -6.63 -2.72
C PRO A 57 14.69 -6.12 -1.27
N VAL A 58 13.65 -5.48 -0.74
CA VAL A 58 13.65 -4.97 0.64
C VAL A 58 12.34 -5.22 1.37
N GLN A 59 12.46 -5.49 2.67
CA GLN A 59 11.33 -5.50 3.59
C GLN A 59 10.96 -4.06 3.97
N ARG A 60 9.70 -3.68 3.74
CA ARG A 60 9.12 -2.39 4.11
C ARG A 60 7.66 -2.51 4.49
N GLN A 61 7.22 -1.60 5.36
CA GLN A 61 5.80 -1.45 5.65
C GLN A 61 5.13 -0.73 4.48
N ILE A 62 4.04 -1.32 4.00
CA ILE A 62 3.20 -0.84 2.92
C ILE A 62 1.91 -0.35 3.55
N LEU A 63 1.50 0.85 3.17
CA LEU A 63 0.34 1.56 3.70
C LEU A 63 -0.62 1.79 2.54
N VAL A 64 -1.85 1.30 2.67
CA VAL A 64 -2.89 1.42 1.66
C VAL A 64 -3.94 2.38 2.17
N TYR A 65 -4.08 3.51 1.49
CA TYR A 65 -5.06 4.55 1.79
C TYR A 65 -6.21 4.49 0.78
N LYS A 66 -7.34 5.11 1.11
CA LYS A 66 -8.27 5.62 0.09
C LYS A 66 -7.51 6.50 -0.92
N PRO A 67 -8.05 6.75 -2.13
CA PRO A 67 -7.36 7.56 -3.13
C PRO A 67 -7.00 8.93 -2.53
N ILE A 68 -5.69 9.20 -2.47
CA ILE A 68 -5.13 10.46 -2.00
C ILE A 68 -4.19 11.05 -3.05
N THR A 69 -4.01 12.36 -2.98
CA THR A 69 -3.13 13.15 -3.83
C THR A 69 -2.02 13.76 -2.99
N ALA A 70 -1.07 14.45 -3.64
CA ALA A 70 -0.04 15.21 -2.92
C ALA A 70 -0.63 16.31 -2.01
N GLN A 71 -1.85 16.80 -2.26
CA GLN A 71 -2.51 17.82 -1.41
C GLN A 71 -2.94 17.26 -0.05
N ASP A 72 -3.10 15.94 0.04
CA ASP A 72 -3.43 15.24 1.29
C ASP A 72 -2.16 14.91 2.09
N CYS A 73 -0.98 15.36 1.65
CA CYS A 73 0.29 15.05 2.28
C CYS A 73 1.03 16.34 2.66
N GLU A 74 1.89 16.26 3.67
CA GLU A 74 2.82 17.33 4.04
C GLU A 74 4.20 17.02 3.45
N GLY A 75 4.86 18.04 2.91
CA GLY A 75 6.14 17.91 2.20
C GLY A 75 5.99 17.97 0.68
N GLU A 76 7.12 17.92 -0.02
CA GLU A 76 7.19 18.00 -1.49
C GLU A 76 8.07 16.89 -2.07
N GLY A 77 7.87 16.57 -3.34
CA GLY A 77 8.64 15.54 -4.05
C GLY A 77 8.06 14.14 -3.85
N VAL A 78 8.89 13.18 -3.44
CA VAL A 78 8.53 11.76 -3.36
C VAL A 78 8.56 11.18 -1.95
N LEU A 79 9.03 11.97 -0.97
CA LEU A 79 9.06 11.64 0.45
C LEU A 79 8.23 12.68 1.19
N TYR A 80 7.13 12.23 1.78
CA TYR A 80 6.19 13.05 2.52
C TYR A 80 6.43 12.89 4.03
N ASP A 81 6.29 13.97 4.78
CA ASP A 81 6.50 13.98 6.24
C ASP A 81 5.25 13.50 6.99
N ALA A 82 4.07 13.80 6.44
CA ALA A 82 2.78 13.35 6.97
C ALA A 82 1.79 13.03 5.84
N VAL A 83 0.79 12.19 6.16
CA VAL A 83 -0.27 11.77 5.24
C VAL A 83 -1.60 11.93 5.95
N ASN A 84 -2.43 12.85 5.46
CA ASN A 84 -3.78 13.13 5.93
C ASN A 84 -4.81 12.36 5.09
N GLY A 85 -4.71 11.03 5.12
CA GLY A 85 -5.58 10.11 4.37
C GLY A 85 -6.22 9.04 5.25
N GLU A 86 -7.33 8.47 4.78
CA GLU A 86 -7.95 7.32 5.46
C GLU A 86 -7.17 6.04 5.17
N LEU A 87 -6.48 5.51 6.19
CA LEU A 87 -5.75 4.24 6.10
C LEU A 87 -6.74 3.08 6.07
N VAL A 88 -6.71 2.30 4.99
CA VAL A 88 -7.57 1.14 4.76
C VAL A 88 -6.91 -0.14 5.24
N ALA A 89 -5.62 -0.32 4.93
CA ALA A 89 -4.87 -1.50 5.30
C ALA A 89 -3.37 -1.21 5.41
N SER A 90 -2.66 -2.07 6.13
CA SER A 90 -1.20 -2.10 6.09
C SER A 90 -0.68 -3.53 6.23
N ASP A 91 0.46 -3.80 5.61
CA ASP A 91 1.21 -5.04 5.79
C ASP A 91 2.70 -4.76 5.51
N SER A 92 3.58 -5.75 5.67
CA SER A 92 4.98 -5.63 5.32
C SER A 92 5.37 -6.57 4.19
N SER A 93 6.25 -6.11 3.29
CA SER A 93 6.94 -7.03 2.40
C SER A 93 7.92 -7.91 3.17
N ASN A 94 8.16 -9.13 2.68
CA ASN A 94 9.13 -10.03 3.27
C ASN A 94 10.57 -9.66 2.86
N ARG A 95 11.55 -10.48 3.27
CA ARG A 95 12.98 -10.26 2.94
C ARG A 95 13.30 -10.31 1.45
N GLU A 96 12.46 -10.97 0.66
CA GLU A 96 12.54 -11.00 -0.80
C GLU A 96 11.77 -9.85 -1.44
N GLY A 97 11.24 -8.92 -0.64
CA GLY A 97 10.45 -7.78 -1.06
C GLY A 97 9.03 -8.14 -1.49
N VAL A 98 8.60 -9.39 -1.35
CA VAL A 98 7.27 -9.86 -1.78
C VAL A 98 6.21 -9.53 -0.74
N PHE A 99 5.04 -9.10 -1.20
CA PHE A 99 3.89 -8.83 -0.32
C PHE A 99 2.56 -9.24 -0.97
N PHE A 100 1.56 -9.44 -0.12
CA PHE A 100 0.16 -9.59 -0.50
C PHE A 100 -0.74 -8.96 0.56
N ILE A 101 -1.62 -8.05 0.15
CA ILE A 101 -2.57 -7.34 1.00
C ILE A 101 -3.98 -7.60 0.46
N PRO A 102 -4.82 -8.36 1.17
CA PRO A 102 -6.21 -8.54 0.78
C PRO A 102 -6.94 -7.20 0.83
N LEU A 103 -7.66 -6.86 -0.23
CA LEU A 103 -8.38 -5.59 -0.36
C LEU A 103 -9.72 -5.81 -1.08
N PRO A 104 -10.80 -5.13 -0.66
CA PRO A 104 -12.05 -5.13 -1.41
C PRO A 104 -11.90 -4.38 -2.73
N GLU A 105 -12.89 -4.54 -3.62
CA GLU A 105 -12.93 -3.83 -4.90
C GLU A 105 -12.92 -2.33 -4.65
N GLY A 106 -12.08 -1.61 -5.38
CA GLY A 106 -11.92 -0.18 -5.17
C GLY A 106 -10.61 0.37 -5.69
N LYS A 107 -10.45 1.68 -5.51
CA LYS A 107 -9.24 2.43 -5.86
C LYS A 107 -8.52 2.84 -4.59
N TYR A 108 -7.20 2.79 -4.63
CA TYR A 108 -6.35 3.06 -3.48
C TYR A 108 -5.08 3.79 -3.89
N SER A 109 -4.46 4.41 -2.89
CA SER A 109 -3.12 4.96 -2.97
C SER A 109 -2.19 4.15 -2.08
N VAL A 110 -1.02 3.77 -2.59
CA VAL A 110 -0.08 2.87 -1.91
C VAL A 110 1.21 3.60 -1.55
N LEU A 111 1.44 3.84 -0.27
CA LEU A 111 2.65 4.52 0.21
C LEU A 111 3.54 3.53 0.97
N ILE A 112 4.85 3.77 0.95
CA ILE A 112 5.83 2.96 1.69
C ILE A 112 6.36 3.75 2.88
N LYS A 113 6.40 3.14 4.07
CA LYS A 113 7.04 3.77 5.23
C LYS A 113 8.57 3.74 5.08
N GLU A 114 9.19 4.91 5.08
CA GLU A 114 10.64 5.11 4.97
C GLU A 114 11.15 5.94 6.16
N GLY A 115 11.58 5.25 7.23
CA GLY A 115 11.90 5.93 8.49
C GLY A 115 10.66 6.63 9.04
N ASP A 116 10.75 7.93 9.30
CA ASP A 116 9.62 8.74 9.76
C ASP A 116 8.76 9.25 8.59
N GLN A 117 9.22 9.12 7.35
CA GLN A 117 8.57 9.65 6.15
C GLN A 117 7.78 8.58 5.37
N TYR A 118 7.08 9.00 4.33
CA TYR A 118 6.23 8.18 3.47
C TYR A 118 6.62 8.36 2.02
N PHE A 119 6.97 7.27 1.34
CA PHE A 119 7.42 7.30 -0.05
C PHE A 119 6.29 7.01 -1.04
N ALA A 120 6.14 7.88 -2.03
CA ALA A 120 5.38 7.65 -3.26
C ALA A 120 5.97 8.44 -4.43
N SER A 121 6.18 7.78 -5.56
CA SER A 121 6.91 8.35 -6.71
C SER A 121 6.14 8.35 -8.02
N VAL A 122 5.00 7.65 -8.09
CA VAL A 122 4.16 7.58 -9.29
C VAL A 122 2.86 8.34 -9.04
N MET A 123 2.42 9.10 -10.03
CA MET A 123 1.10 9.73 -10.05
C MET A 123 0.34 9.31 -11.31
N ASP A 124 -0.98 9.13 -11.20
CA ASP A 124 -1.82 9.03 -12.40
C ASP A 124 -2.09 10.41 -13.02
N GLY A 125 -2.80 10.44 -14.15
CA GLY A 125 -3.23 11.69 -14.80
C GLY A 125 -4.22 12.54 -13.99
N LYS A 126 -4.59 12.12 -12.78
CA LYS A 126 -5.45 12.84 -11.84
C LYS A 126 -4.71 13.26 -10.56
N GLY A 127 -3.41 12.96 -10.45
CA GLY A 127 -2.58 13.32 -9.29
C GLY A 127 -2.70 12.37 -8.10
N HIS A 128 -3.34 11.20 -8.23
CA HIS A 128 -3.37 10.23 -7.14
C HIS A 128 -1.99 9.59 -6.98
N LEU A 129 -1.53 9.50 -5.73
CA LEU A 129 -0.23 8.92 -5.39
C LEU A 129 -0.27 7.39 -5.48
N ASN A 130 0.73 6.81 -6.16
CA ASN A 130 0.92 5.37 -6.40
C ASN A 130 -0.42 4.62 -6.55
N PRO A 131 -1.22 4.97 -7.56
CA PRO A 131 -2.60 4.52 -7.64
C PRO A 131 -2.68 3.04 -8.02
N VAL A 132 -3.64 2.34 -7.42
CA VAL A 132 -4.00 0.98 -7.80
C VAL A 132 -5.51 0.78 -7.76
N GLU A 133 -6.01 -0.03 -8.68
CA GLU A 133 -7.40 -0.46 -8.72
C GLU A 133 -7.47 -1.96 -8.47
N ILE A 134 -8.29 -2.38 -7.52
CA ILE A 134 -8.62 -3.77 -7.25
C ILE A 134 -9.98 -4.04 -7.86
N LYS A 135 -10.04 -4.99 -8.78
CA LYS A 135 -11.30 -5.45 -9.36
C LYS A 135 -11.83 -6.65 -8.58
N LYS A 136 -13.13 -6.89 -8.71
CA LYS A 136 -13.79 -8.05 -8.10
C LYS A 136 -13.07 -9.34 -8.48
N ASP A 137 -12.79 -10.17 -7.46
CA ASP A 137 -12.13 -11.48 -7.62
C ASP A 137 -10.77 -11.43 -8.35
N GLU A 138 -10.08 -10.28 -8.35
CA GLU A 138 -8.80 -10.06 -9.03
C GLU A 138 -7.67 -9.66 -8.07
N ILE A 139 -6.47 -10.23 -8.30
CA ILE A 139 -5.24 -9.80 -7.65
C ILE A 139 -4.50 -8.81 -8.55
N SER A 140 -4.53 -7.54 -8.19
CA SER A 140 -3.76 -6.50 -8.87
C SER A 140 -2.29 -6.62 -8.50
N ARG A 141 -1.40 -6.37 -9.46
CA ARG A 141 0.05 -6.47 -9.28
C ARG A 141 0.72 -5.11 -9.35
N MET A 142 1.58 -4.83 -8.38
CA MET A 142 2.36 -3.60 -8.32
C MET A 142 3.85 -3.90 -8.07
N LYS A 143 4.73 -3.26 -8.83
CA LYS A 143 6.16 -3.21 -8.54
C LYS A 143 6.47 -1.84 -7.96
N ILE A 144 6.98 -1.81 -6.74
CA ILE A 144 7.30 -0.57 -6.02
C ILE A 144 8.81 -0.39 -6.06
N GLU A 145 9.26 0.66 -6.75
CA GLU A 145 10.67 1.01 -6.88
C GLU A 145 10.98 2.21 -5.99
N ILE A 146 11.62 1.94 -4.86
CA ILE A 146 12.09 2.98 -3.95
C ILE A 146 13.44 3.46 -4.48
N ASN A 147 13.44 4.63 -5.11
CA ASN A 147 14.57 5.11 -5.91
C ASN A 147 14.98 6.56 -5.60
N TYR A 148 14.53 7.13 -4.49
CA TYR A 148 14.89 8.50 -4.11
C TYR A 148 16.39 8.68 -3.79
N LYS A 149 17.17 7.59 -3.67
CA LYS A 149 18.64 7.61 -3.58
C LYS A 149 19.35 7.16 -4.86
N ALA A 150 18.60 6.94 -5.94
CA ALA A 150 19.17 6.61 -7.25
C ALA A 150 19.38 7.88 -8.07
N ALA A 151 20.48 7.92 -8.82
CA ALA A 151 20.76 8.90 -9.86
C ALA A 151 20.72 8.18 -11.20
N TYR A 152 19.92 8.68 -12.15
CA TYR A 152 19.71 8.05 -13.46
C TYR A 152 20.35 8.83 -14.60
#